data_AF-A0AAD8YEI9-F1
#
_entry.id   AF-A0AAD8YEI9-F1
#
_cell.length_a   1.000
_cell.length_b   1.000
_cell.length_c   1.000
_cell.angle_alpha   90.00
_cell.angle_beta   90.00
_cell.angle_gamma   90.00
#
_symmetry.space_group_name_H-M   'P 1'
#
loop_
_entity.id
_entity.type
_entity.pdbx_description
1 polymer ?
#
loop_
_entity_poly.entity_id
_entity_poly.type
_entity_poly.pdbx_seq_one_letter_code
_entity_poly.pdbx_strand_id
1 'polypeptide(L)'
;MMMQQQRYCFLALAAFSSIVLTTIVGIGSTAVSAEEIVAAANDKPAATADVNESNQDVDDKNISYDGSDLIEWITSNGGFIHPNARIGLDPTGNYRGVFVKSVGGEDGGTEEGIEEDELVCSIPWDLIVKPDNWKYNFFPKTNCDALHEMYHQFQLGDESKYAPYINYLKNQPAGRIPSEWSEAGKELLTKILDQKEGEGLPPYEALDRFEEEWLGICRGEDTPLARAAFFQLTSRDEDGLMVPFYDMHNHSNDPKKLNTIPAKPKKKSKPFTMRAIRDIAPGEQIIISYNRCHGCWFDIEYEDCETKSFGGTDFLFSQFGFVEDYPQNWFIPQYEEDGTLFDEIRFCLDRDDKGELFVRRFGDNYSDEAEEIPFDDNVEFLKDELDRMLKLEQKFKNDEELIKSMPSYEWDTVWTYQKALVTAMSTAVETVEQMPPPEERDFGSSSDDDSRDHYDSRDHSEDDESSSDDGDSTHDEL
;
A
#
# COMPACT_ATOMS: atom_id res chain seq x y z
N MET A 1 14.28 -57.38 17.29
CA MET A 1 13.74 -57.62 15.93
C MET A 1 14.39 -56.56 15.04
N MET A 2 15.32 -56.87 14.12
CA MET A 2 15.14 -57.56 12.81
C MET A 2 14.07 -56.86 11.96
N MET A 3 14.27 -56.39 10.72
CA MET A 3 15.39 -56.39 9.73
C MET A 3 15.42 -55.01 9.02
N GLN A 4 16.47 -54.47 8.39
CA GLN A 4 17.82 -54.92 7.96
C GLN A 4 17.93 -55.92 6.79
N GLN A 5 18.02 -55.42 5.54
CA GLN A 5 18.41 -56.23 4.37
C GLN A 5 19.19 -55.39 3.32
N GLN A 6 20.41 -55.84 2.97
CA GLN A 6 21.19 -55.38 1.80
C GLN A 6 21.04 -56.42 0.66
N ARG A 7 21.25 -56.03 -0.62
CA ARG A 7 22.43 -56.46 -1.45
C ARG A 7 22.34 -56.27 -2.98
N TYR A 8 23.40 -55.64 -3.51
CA TYR A 8 24.16 -55.90 -4.75
C TYR A 8 23.63 -55.64 -6.18
N CYS A 9 24.26 -54.62 -6.80
CA CYS A 9 25.08 -54.63 -8.02
C CYS A 9 24.65 -55.40 -9.29
N PHE A 10 24.71 -54.70 -10.42
CA PHE A 10 25.51 -55.15 -11.57
C PHE A 10 26.18 -53.97 -12.31
N LEU A 11 27.40 -54.20 -12.80
CA LEU A 11 28.25 -53.25 -13.54
C LEU A 11 28.34 -53.74 -14.98
N ALA A 12 28.15 -52.88 -15.98
CA ALA A 12 28.38 -53.21 -17.38
C ALA A 12 28.91 -52.00 -18.16
N LEU A 13 30.22 -52.02 -18.45
CA LEU A 13 30.79 -51.16 -19.49
C LEU A 13 30.47 -51.73 -20.88
N ALA A 14 30.03 -50.87 -21.80
CA ALA A 14 30.17 -51.10 -23.23
C ALA A 14 30.38 -49.76 -23.93
N ALA A 15 31.55 -49.55 -24.52
CA ALA A 15 31.84 -48.38 -25.35
C ALA A 15 31.29 -48.59 -26.77
N PHE A 16 30.70 -47.56 -27.38
CA PHE A 16 30.61 -47.47 -28.84
C PHE A 16 30.87 -46.04 -29.33
N SER A 17 31.40 -45.99 -30.56
CA SER A 17 32.07 -44.84 -31.15
C SER A 17 31.12 -43.81 -31.75
N SER A 18 31.61 -42.56 -31.78
CA SER A 18 31.16 -41.38 -32.50
C SER A 18 30.31 -41.62 -33.76
N ILE A 19 29.15 -40.96 -33.83
CA ILE A 19 28.68 -40.29 -35.04
C ILE A 19 28.29 -38.85 -34.65
N VAL A 20 29.01 -37.89 -35.22
CA VAL A 20 28.62 -36.47 -35.21
C VAL A 20 27.57 -36.27 -36.29
N LEU A 21 26.40 -35.72 -35.93
CA LEU A 21 25.48 -35.17 -36.91
C LEU A 21 24.97 -33.80 -36.43
N THR A 22 25.76 -32.78 -36.75
CA THR A 22 25.40 -31.38 -36.53
C THR A 22 24.15 -31.02 -37.34
N THR A 23 23.02 -30.81 -36.65
CA THR A 23 21.85 -30.15 -37.23
C THR A 23 21.56 -28.90 -36.40
N ILE A 24 22.22 -27.80 -36.75
CA ILE A 24 21.94 -26.48 -36.20
C ILE A 24 20.62 -26.01 -36.80
N VAL A 25 19.53 -26.16 -36.05
CA VAL A 25 18.33 -25.37 -36.27
C VAL A 25 18.52 -24.07 -35.50
N GLY A 26 18.93 -23.03 -36.23
CA GLY A 26 19.06 -21.69 -35.67
C GLY A 26 17.70 -21.09 -35.39
N ILE A 27 17.13 -21.38 -34.22
CA ILE A 27 16.16 -20.47 -33.60
C ILE A 27 17.01 -19.35 -33.00
N GLY A 28 17.03 -18.21 -33.67
CA GLY A 28 17.69 -17.01 -33.16
C GLY A 28 16.91 -16.50 -31.96
N SER A 29 17.32 -16.89 -30.76
CA SER A 29 16.89 -16.22 -29.54
C SER A 29 17.58 -14.86 -29.52
N THR A 30 16.91 -13.84 -30.05
CA THR A 30 17.31 -12.46 -29.83
C THR A 30 17.02 -12.14 -28.37
N ALA A 31 18.05 -12.24 -27.54
CA ALA A 31 18.02 -11.58 -26.24
C ALA A 31 17.82 -10.09 -26.49
N VAL A 32 16.62 -9.59 -26.16
CA VAL A 32 16.33 -8.16 -26.08
C VAL A 32 17.18 -7.64 -24.93
N SER A 33 17.97 -6.58 -25.14
CA SER A 33 18.75 -6.02 -24.04
C SER A 33 17.83 -5.34 -23.03
N ALA A 34 18.24 -5.31 -21.75
CA ALA A 34 17.52 -4.56 -20.72
C ALA A 34 17.28 -3.10 -21.17
N GLU A 35 18.28 -2.49 -21.81
CA GLU A 35 18.19 -1.16 -22.42
C GLU A 35 17.03 -1.00 -23.43
N GLU A 36 16.72 -2.01 -24.26
CA GLU A 36 15.57 -1.95 -25.19
C GLU A 36 14.22 -2.09 -24.45
N ILE A 37 14.18 -2.85 -23.35
CA ILE A 37 12.99 -3.01 -22.48
C ILE A 37 12.72 -1.71 -21.72
N VAL A 38 13.76 -1.10 -21.13
CA VAL A 38 13.65 0.13 -20.35
C VAL A 38 13.40 1.35 -21.24
N ALA A 39 13.92 1.37 -22.47
CA ALA A 39 13.52 2.37 -23.47
C ALA A 39 12.00 2.29 -23.82
N ALA A 40 11.41 1.10 -23.83
CA ALA A 40 9.97 0.93 -24.02
C ALA A 40 9.15 1.25 -22.75
N ALA A 41 9.70 1.00 -21.55
CA ALA A 41 9.04 1.33 -20.29
C ALA A 41 8.98 2.85 -20.03
N ASN A 42 10.06 3.56 -20.36
CA ASN A 42 10.24 5.01 -20.16
C ASN A 42 9.48 5.90 -21.15
N ASP A 43 8.80 5.35 -22.16
CA ASP A 43 7.94 6.17 -22.99
C ASP A 43 6.78 6.70 -22.13
N LYS A 44 6.69 8.04 -22.09
CA LYS A 44 5.86 8.79 -21.16
C LYS A 44 4.40 8.39 -21.38
N PRO A 45 3.64 7.96 -20.35
CA PRO A 45 2.26 7.52 -20.56
C PRO A 45 1.41 8.72 -20.96
N ALA A 46 1.27 8.94 -22.27
CA ALA A 46 0.24 9.76 -22.89
C ALA A 46 -1.10 9.00 -22.83
N ALA A 47 -1.50 8.63 -21.60
CA ALA A 47 -2.77 7.98 -21.31
C ALA A 47 -3.92 9.03 -21.28
N THR A 48 -4.05 9.77 -22.37
CA THR A 48 -5.36 10.28 -22.77
C THR A 48 -6.04 9.16 -23.54
N ALA A 49 -6.52 8.15 -22.80
CA ALA A 49 -7.43 7.18 -23.38
C ALA A 49 -8.72 7.92 -23.76
N ASP A 50 -9.07 7.92 -25.05
CA ASP A 50 -10.42 8.28 -25.48
C ASP A 50 -11.37 7.24 -24.88
N VAL A 51 -11.98 7.58 -23.74
CA VAL A 51 -12.92 6.71 -23.03
C VAL A 51 -14.08 6.40 -23.97
N ASN A 52 -14.21 5.13 -24.33
CA ASN A 52 -15.16 4.70 -25.34
C ASN A 52 -16.59 4.73 -24.77
N GLU A 53 -17.26 5.88 -24.99
CA GLU A 53 -18.49 6.45 -24.40
C GLU A 53 -19.77 5.59 -24.57
N SER A 54 -19.69 4.29 -24.25
CA SER A 54 -20.70 3.28 -24.58
C SER A 54 -21.19 2.45 -23.38
N ASN A 55 -20.60 2.64 -22.20
CA ASN A 55 -21.21 2.20 -20.94
C ASN A 55 -22.17 3.28 -20.44
N GLN A 56 -23.38 2.84 -20.10
CA GLN A 56 -24.59 3.63 -19.89
C GLN A 56 -24.41 4.80 -18.90
N ASP A 57 -25.14 5.91 -19.15
CA ASP A 57 -25.42 7.00 -18.20
C ASP A 57 -26.13 6.48 -16.93
N VAL A 58 -25.39 5.77 -16.09
CA VAL A 58 -25.72 5.66 -14.67
C VAL A 58 -25.22 6.96 -14.06
N ASP A 59 -26.14 7.89 -13.76
CA ASP A 59 -25.85 9.10 -12.98
C ASP A 59 -25.12 8.69 -11.69
N ASP A 60 -23.79 8.76 -11.69
CA ASP A 60 -23.00 8.55 -10.49
C ASP A 60 -23.26 9.75 -9.57
N LYS A 61 -24.15 9.51 -8.61
CA LYS A 61 -24.59 10.51 -7.63
C LYS A 61 -23.44 11.08 -6.80
N ASN A 62 -22.27 10.45 -6.80
CA ASN A 62 -21.08 10.99 -6.17
C ASN A 62 -20.38 12.07 -6.99
N ILE A 63 -20.58 12.17 -8.31
CA ILE A 63 -19.90 13.18 -9.13
C ILE A 63 -20.29 14.59 -8.68
N SER A 64 -21.57 14.80 -8.36
CA SER A 64 -22.11 16.10 -7.93
C SER A 64 -22.01 16.41 -6.43
N TYR A 65 -21.48 15.49 -5.60
CA TYR A 65 -21.29 15.74 -4.17
C TYR A 65 -20.25 16.84 -3.93
N ASP A 66 -20.52 17.79 -3.02
CA ASP A 66 -19.60 18.88 -2.66
C ASP A 66 -19.10 18.80 -1.21
N GLY A 67 -19.64 17.86 -0.41
CA GLY A 67 -19.28 17.70 1.00
C GLY A 67 -19.70 18.85 1.92
N SER A 68 -20.51 19.79 1.44
CA SER A 68 -20.97 20.95 2.22
C SER A 68 -21.76 20.52 3.46
N ASP A 69 -22.61 19.50 3.33
CA ASP A 69 -23.40 18.88 4.40
C ASP A 69 -22.53 18.20 5.46
N LEU A 70 -21.47 17.50 5.04
CA LEU A 70 -20.52 16.86 5.94
C LEU A 70 -19.68 17.90 6.70
N ILE A 71 -19.21 18.94 6.02
CA ILE A 71 -18.45 20.03 6.64
C ILE A 71 -19.35 20.79 7.65
N GLU A 72 -20.61 21.07 7.30
CA GLU A 72 -21.59 21.67 8.22
C GLU A 72 -21.85 20.76 9.43
N TRP A 73 -22.00 19.44 9.22
CA TRP A 73 -22.19 18.48 10.31
C TRP A 73 -20.97 18.40 11.25
N ILE A 74 -19.74 18.33 10.72
CA ILE A 74 -18.51 18.31 11.52
C ILE A 74 -18.40 19.59 12.36
N THR A 75 -18.54 20.75 11.72
CA THR A 75 -18.36 22.05 12.39
C THR A 75 -19.47 22.34 13.41
N SER A 76 -20.71 21.99 13.11
CA SER A 76 -21.85 22.12 14.04
C SER A 76 -21.74 21.23 15.28
N ASN A 77 -20.97 20.14 15.21
CA ASN A 77 -20.73 19.22 16.32
C ASN A 77 -19.36 19.44 17.00
N GLY A 78 -18.80 20.66 16.89
CA GLY A 78 -17.59 21.06 17.60
C GLY A 78 -16.28 20.60 16.96
N GLY A 79 -16.34 20.08 15.73
CA GLY A 79 -15.17 19.89 14.88
C GLY A 79 -14.73 21.18 14.21
N PHE A 80 -13.61 21.10 13.51
CA PHE A 80 -13.05 22.19 12.73
C PHE A 80 -12.61 21.67 11.37
N ILE A 81 -12.95 22.41 10.32
CA ILE A 81 -12.46 22.27 8.95
C ILE A 81 -11.94 23.66 8.56
N HIS A 82 -10.76 23.72 7.93
CA HIS A 82 -10.16 24.99 7.52
C HIS A 82 -11.09 25.75 6.55
N PRO A 83 -11.36 27.06 6.72
CA PRO A 83 -12.31 27.78 5.89
C PRO A 83 -11.94 27.83 4.40
N ASN A 84 -10.64 27.72 4.08
CA ASN A 84 -10.13 27.60 2.72
C ASN A 84 -10.13 26.16 2.17
N ALA A 85 -10.50 25.13 2.92
CA ALA A 85 -10.65 23.77 2.40
C ALA A 85 -12.05 23.53 1.82
N ARG A 86 -12.14 22.71 0.76
CA ARG A 86 -13.39 22.22 0.15
C ARG A 86 -13.22 20.77 -0.29
N ILE A 87 -14.30 20.01 -0.28
CA ILE A 87 -14.36 18.70 -0.96
C ILE A 87 -14.83 18.95 -2.40
N GLY A 88 -14.29 18.22 -3.37
CA GLY A 88 -14.72 18.39 -4.76
C GLY A 88 -14.04 17.44 -5.73
N LEU A 89 -14.32 17.65 -7.01
CA LEU A 89 -13.56 17.03 -8.09
C LEU A 89 -12.29 17.83 -8.38
N ASP A 90 -11.30 17.13 -8.91
CA ASP A 90 -10.11 17.71 -9.52
C ASP A 90 -10.44 18.47 -10.82
N PRO A 91 -9.51 19.27 -11.38
CA PRO A 91 -9.73 20.01 -12.62
C PRO A 91 -10.06 19.14 -13.85
N THR A 92 -9.75 17.84 -13.85
CA THR A 92 -10.12 16.91 -14.92
C THR A 92 -11.50 16.28 -14.74
N GLY A 93 -12.10 16.39 -13.54
CA GLY A 93 -13.40 15.82 -13.21
C GLY A 93 -13.39 14.31 -12.92
N ASN A 94 -12.21 13.68 -12.90
CA ASN A 94 -12.08 12.22 -12.85
C ASN A 94 -11.95 11.68 -11.43
N TYR A 95 -11.38 12.46 -10.51
CA TYR A 95 -11.19 12.02 -9.12
C TYR A 95 -11.65 13.07 -8.12
N ARG A 96 -12.19 12.56 -7.01
CA ARG A 96 -12.62 13.34 -5.85
C ARG A 96 -11.44 13.51 -4.90
N GLY A 97 -11.31 14.69 -4.31
CA GLY A 97 -10.30 14.99 -3.30
C GLY A 97 -10.75 16.15 -2.40
N VAL A 98 -9.84 16.59 -1.54
CA VAL A 98 -9.95 17.85 -0.80
C VAL A 98 -8.99 18.85 -1.41
N PHE A 99 -9.44 20.09 -1.61
CA PHE A 99 -8.70 21.14 -2.28
C PHE A 99 -8.74 22.43 -1.47
N VAL A 100 -7.71 23.27 -1.63
CA VAL A 100 -7.79 24.67 -1.26
C VAL A 100 -8.72 25.38 -2.25
N LYS A 101 -9.62 26.22 -1.75
CA LYS A 101 -10.53 27.03 -2.55
C LYS A 101 -9.75 28.04 -3.40
N SER A 102 -10.16 28.21 -4.64
CA SER A 102 -9.49 29.15 -5.57
C SER A 102 -9.91 30.60 -5.31
N VAL A 103 -8.96 31.54 -5.46
CA VAL A 103 -9.21 32.98 -5.38
C VAL A 103 -10.25 33.40 -6.43
N GLY A 104 -11.33 34.04 -5.99
CA GLY A 104 -12.41 34.50 -6.87
C GLY A 104 -13.27 33.39 -7.49
N GLY A 105 -13.07 32.13 -7.08
CA GLY A 105 -14.01 31.04 -7.37
C GLY A 105 -15.29 31.14 -6.54
N GLU A 106 -16.30 30.35 -6.89
CA GLU A 106 -17.62 30.38 -6.23
C GLU A 106 -17.54 30.03 -4.72
N ASP A 107 -16.54 29.22 -4.33
CA ASP A 107 -16.30 28.81 -2.95
C ASP A 107 -15.70 29.91 -2.04
N GLY A 108 -15.17 30.99 -2.63
CA GLY A 108 -14.63 32.15 -1.90
C GLY A 108 -13.29 31.94 -1.19
N GLY A 109 -12.30 31.33 -1.84
CA GLY A 109 -10.95 31.18 -1.29
C GLY A 109 -10.16 32.49 -1.18
N THR A 110 -9.21 32.56 -0.24
CA THR A 110 -8.31 33.72 -0.04
C THR A 110 -7.00 33.59 -0.81
N GLU A 111 -6.21 34.67 -0.92
CA GLU A 111 -4.94 34.68 -1.69
C GLU A 111 -3.81 33.91 -0.99
N GLU A 112 -3.91 33.77 0.34
CA GLU A 112 -2.93 33.12 1.21
C GLU A 112 -3.01 31.58 1.17
N GLY A 113 -4.20 31.02 0.88
CA GLY A 113 -4.41 29.57 0.84
C GLY A 113 -4.49 28.93 2.23
N ILE A 114 -3.53 28.08 2.57
CA ILE A 114 -3.33 27.53 3.92
C ILE A 114 -1.84 27.66 4.24
N GLU A 115 -1.47 28.33 5.33
CA GLU A 115 -0.07 28.53 5.71
C GLU A 115 0.52 27.26 6.37
N GLU A 116 1.85 27.12 6.33
CA GLU A 116 2.58 26.07 7.09
C GLU A 116 2.15 26.02 8.57
N ASP A 117 2.16 24.82 9.17
CA ASP A 117 1.67 24.52 10.53
C ASP A 117 0.17 24.78 10.80
N GLU A 118 -0.59 25.40 9.90
CA GLU A 118 -2.02 25.65 10.12
C GLU A 118 -2.81 24.35 10.29
N LEU A 119 -3.85 24.42 11.12
CA LEU A 119 -4.77 23.31 11.32
C LEU A 119 -5.66 23.18 10.07
N VAL A 120 -5.61 22.04 9.41
CA VAL A 120 -6.46 21.74 8.24
C VAL A 120 -7.79 21.15 8.70
N CYS A 121 -7.76 20.20 9.65
CA CYS A 121 -8.97 19.70 10.31
C CYS A 121 -8.71 19.28 11.76
N SER A 122 -9.78 19.27 12.56
CA SER A 122 -9.85 18.64 13.88
C SER A 122 -11.20 17.95 14.04
N ILE A 123 -11.21 16.63 13.98
CA ILE A 123 -12.41 15.79 14.03
C ILE A 123 -12.61 15.29 15.48
N PRO A 124 -13.70 15.67 16.17
CA PRO A 124 -13.96 15.23 17.53
C PRO A 124 -14.08 13.71 17.62
N TRP A 125 -13.59 13.15 18.73
CA TRP A 125 -13.61 11.71 19.00
C TRP A 125 -14.99 11.06 18.77
N ASP A 126 -16.06 11.76 19.12
CA ASP A 126 -17.43 11.23 19.05
C ASP A 126 -18.01 11.22 17.61
N LEU A 127 -17.38 11.90 16.65
CA LEU A 127 -17.74 11.89 15.22
C LEU A 127 -16.98 10.83 14.40
N ILE A 128 -15.95 10.21 14.97
CA ILE A 128 -15.20 9.11 14.35
C ILE A 128 -15.99 7.80 14.53
N VAL A 129 -16.15 6.99 13.47
CA VAL A 129 -16.68 5.62 13.57
C VAL A 129 -15.53 4.67 13.90
N LYS A 130 -15.70 3.86 14.95
CA LYS A 130 -14.62 3.13 15.62
C LYS A 130 -15.20 2.11 16.62
N PRO A 131 -14.49 1.01 16.91
CA PRO A 131 -14.97 0.04 17.89
C PRO A 131 -14.90 0.58 19.33
N ASP A 132 -15.86 0.19 20.16
CA ASP A 132 -15.94 0.59 21.58
C ASP A 132 -14.64 0.30 22.36
N ASN A 133 -13.97 -0.80 22.03
CA ASN A 133 -12.77 -1.29 22.70
C ASN A 133 -11.45 -0.73 22.13
N TRP A 134 -11.48 0.17 21.15
CA TRP A 134 -10.30 0.71 20.45
C TRP A 134 -9.18 1.17 21.40
N LYS A 135 -7.93 0.90 21.03
CA LYS A 135 -6.72 1.35 21.75
C LYS A 135 -5.64 1.74 20.75
N TYR A 136 -5.00 2.88 20.99
CA TYR A 136 -4.01 3.52 20.12
C TYR A 136 -2.85 2.61 19.67
N ASN A 137 -2.37 1.70 20.52
CA ASN A 137 -1.27 0.77 20.23
C ASN A 137 -1.71 -0.70 20.19
N PHE A 138 -3.00 -0.99 19.94
CA PHE A 138 -3.49 -2.37 19.84
C PHE A 138 -4.05 -2.64 18.45
N PHE A 139 -3.25 -3.34 17.65
CA PHE A 139 -3.54 -3.63 16.25
C PHE A 139 -3.67 -5.15 16.06
N PRO A 140 -4.88 -5.74 16.22
CA PRO A 140 -5.09 -7.13 15.86
C PRO A 140 -4.78 -7.34 14.38
N LYS A 141 -4.47 -8.58 13.96
CA LYS A 141 -4.31 -8.90 12.52
C LYS A 141 -5.57 -8.59 11.71
N THR A 142 -6.74 -8.73 12.32
CA THR A 142 -8.05 -8.45 11.72
C THR A 142 -8.87 -7.61 12.70
N ASN A 143 -9.41 -6.47 12.26
CA ASN A 143 -10.14 -5.56 13.14
C ASN A 143 -11.66 -5.83 13.10
N CYS A 144 -12.05 -7.04 13.52
CA CYS A 144 -13.45 -7.48 13.46
C CYS A 144 -14.42 -6.56 14.21
N ASP A 145 -14.00 -5.94 15.32
CA ASP A 145 -14.85 -5.01 16.06
C ASP A 145 -15.13 -3.73 15.25
N ALA A 146 -14.14 -3.20 14.51
CA ALA A 146 -14.34 -2.07 13.61
C ALA A 146 -15.21 -2.45 12.39
N LEU A 147 -15.03 -3.64 11.83
CA LEU A 147 -15.87 -4.16 10.74
C LEU A 147 -17.33 -4.31 11.16
N HIS A 148 -17.60 -4.91 12.33
CA HIS A 148 -18.96 -5.05 12.86
C HIS A 148 -19.59 -3.69 13.21
N GLU A 149 -18.84 -2.75 13.78
CA GLU A 149 -19.32 -1.39 14.01
C GLU A 149 -19.63 -0.66 12.69
N MET A 150 -18.75 -0.77 11.68
CA MET A 150 -18.98 -0.12 10.39
C MET A 150 -20.21 -0.69 9.70
N TYR A 151 -20.36 -2.01 9.71
CA TYR A 151 -21.54 -2.68 9.18
C TYR A 151 -22.82 -2.26 9.92
N HIS A 152 -22.77 -2.15 11.26
CA HIS A 152 -23.88 -1.65 12.06
C HIS A 152 -24.28 -0.22 11.68
N GLN A 153 -23.31 0.70 11.50
CA GLN A 153 -23.63 2.07 11.06
C GLN A 153 -24.22 2.10 9.64
N PHE A 154 -23.75 1.25 8.73
CA PHE A 154 -24.32 1.06 7.40
C PHE A 154 -25.80 0.60 7.43
N GLN A 155 -26.14 -0.31 8.36
CA GLN A 155 -27.52 -0.78 8.60
C GLN A 155 -28.41 0.35 9.12
N LEU A 156 -27.91 1.21 10.03
CA LEU A 156 -28.66 2.36 10.54
C LEU A 156 -28.90 3.44 9.47
N GLY A 157 -27.91 3.74 8.62
CA GLY A 157 -28.03 4.74 7.56
C GLY A 157 -28.45 6.11 8.11
N ASP A 158 -29.63 6.59 7.72
CA ASP A 158 -30.20 7.87 8.20
C ASP A 158 -30.46 7.89 9.72
N GLU A 159 -30.60 6.73 10.37
CA GLU A 159 -30.74 6.61 11.83
C GLU A 159 -29.38 6.64 12.55
N SER A 160 -28.26 6.61 11.82
CA SER A 160 -26.94 6.72 12.41
C SER A 160 -26.68 8.15 12.92
N LYS A 161 -26.05 8.27 14.09
CA LYS A 161 -25.51 9.57 14.54
C LYS A 161 -24.42 10.13 13.60
N TYR A 162 -23.90 9.29 12.72
CA TYR A 162 -22.91 9.59 11.67
C TYR A 162 -23.55 9.72 10.27
N ALA A 163 -24.89 9.86 10.18
CA ALA A 163 -25.64 9.74 8.92
C ALA A 163 -25.06 10.50 7.70
N PRO A 164 -24.61 11.76 7.77
CA PRO A 164 -24.02 12.45 6.60
C PRO A 164 -22.79 11.72 6.04
N TYR A 165 -21.90 11.26 6.93
CA TYR A 165 -20.71 10.50 6.55
C TYR A 165 -21.05 9.09 6.06
N ILE A 166 -21.93 8.38 6.76
CA ILE A 166 -22.36 7.02 6.36
C ILE A 166 -23.10 7.05 5.01
N ASN A 167 -23.90 8.07 4.74
CA ASN A 167 -24.58 8.23 3.47
C ASN A 167 -23.61 8.59 2.34
N TYR A 168 -22.58 9.41 2.59
CA TYR A 168 -21.49 9.60 1.63
C TYR A 168 -20.82 8.25 1.27
N LEU A 169 -20.44 7.45 2.28
CA LEU A 169 -19.78 6.16 2.09
C LEU A 169 -20.66 5.13 1.38
N LYS A 170 -21.96 5.05 1.73
CA LYS A 170 -22.93 4.15 1.10
C LYS A 170 -23.18 4.43 -0.38
N ASN A 171 -22.87 5.65 -0.84
CA ASN A 171 -22.98 5.99 -2.25
C ASN A 171 -21.69 5.70 -3.03
N GLN A 172 -20.51 5.57 -2.39
CA GLN A 172 -19.24 5.37 -3.08
C GLN A 172 -19.28 4.16 -4.03
N PRO A 173 -18.65 4.25 -5.22
CA PRO A 173 -18.65 3.15 -6.17
C PRO A 173 -17.85 1.97 -5.62
N ALA A 174 -18.43 0.78 -5.75
CA ALA A 174 -17.79 -0.51 -5.48
C ALA A 174 -16.83 -0.90 -6.62
N GLY A 175 -16.08 -1.98 -6.41
CA GLY A 175 -15.23 -2.58 -7.45
C GLY A 175 -13.82 -2.01 -7.52
N ARG A 176 -13.45 -0.99 -6.75
CA ARG A 176 -12.14 -0.32 -6.91
C ARG A 176 -10.98 -1.22 -6.49
N ILE A 177 -11.16 -1.98 -5.41
CA ILE A 177 -10.13 -2.80 -4.78
C ILE A 177 -10.08 -4.18 -5.47
N PRO A 178 -8.90 -4.81 -5.68
CA PRO A 178 -8.80 -6.14 -6.32
C PRO A 178 -9.69 -7.25 -5.74
N SER A 179 -10.01 -7.18 -4.44
CA SER A 179 -10.93 -8.12 -3.79
C SER A 179 -12.41 -7.91 -4.14
N GLU A 180 -12.77 -6.75 -4.70
CA GLU A 180 -14.10 -6.46 -5.25
C GLU A 180 -14.25 -6.79 -6.74
N TRP A 181 -13.14 -7.07 -7.45
CA TRP A 181 -13.14 -7.22 -8.91
C TRP A 181 -13.99 -8.40 -9.40
N SER A 182 -14.36 -8.35 -10.67
CA SER A 182 -14.92 -9.49 -11.38
C SER A 182 -14.00 -10.71 -11.31
N GLU A 183 -14.57 -11.92 -11.36
CA GLU A 183 -13.80 -13.17 -11.40
C GLU A 183 -12.77 -13.18 -12.55
N ALA A 184 -13.09 -12.54 -13.69
CA ALA A 184 -12.17 -12.42 -14.82
C ALA A 184 -10.99 -11.47 -14.53
N GLY A 185 -11.23 -10.35 -13.83
CA GLY A 185 -10.19 -9.44 -13.36
C GLY A 185 -9.28 -10.12 -12.33
N LYS A 186 -9.86 -10.85 -11.36
CA LYS A 186 -9.12 -11.65 -10.37
C LYS A 186 -8.28 -12.75 -11.04
N GLU A 187 -8.84 -13.49 -12.00
CA GLU A 187 -8.12 -14.55 -12.73
C GLU A 187 -6.96 -13.97 -13.57
N LEU A 188 -7.13 -12.79 -14.16
CA LEU A 188 -6.05 -12.10 -14.89
C LEU A 188 -4.93 -11.64 -13.94
N LEU A 189 -5.28 -11.01 -12.81
CA LEU A 189 -4.30 -10.58 -11.81
C LEU A 189 -3.52 -11.79 -11.24
N THR A 190 -4.20 -12.87 -10.87
CA THR A 190 -3.57 -14.13 -10.43
C THR A 190 -2.55 -14.66 -11.44
N LYS A 191 -2.87 -14.64 -12.75
CA LYS A 191 -1.95 -15.05 -13.83
C LYS A 191 -0.76 -14.11 -13.99
N ILE A 192 -0.96 -12.80 -13.83
CA ILE A 192 0.11 -11.80 -13.90
C ILE A 192 1.10 -12.01 -12.75
N LEU A 193 0.60 -12.27 -11.54
CA LEU A 193 1.43 -12.53 -10.36
C LEU A 193 1.94 -13.98 -10.25
N ASP A 194 1.54 -14.86 -11.17
CA ASP A 194 1.71 -16.31 -11.14
C ASP A 194 1.31 -17.01 -9.82
N GLN A 195 0.37 -16.40 -9.09
CA GLN A 195 0.06 -16.77 -7.72
C GLN A 195 -0.54 -18.18 -7.61
N LYS A 196 0.12 -19.04 -6.83
CA LYS A 196 -0.31 -20.42 -6.52
C LYS A 196 -0.01 -20.71 -5.06
N GLU A 197 -1.02 -21.13 -4.30
CA GLU A 197 -0.90 -21.57 -2.90
C GLU A 197 -0.20 -20.59 -1.93
N GLY A 198 -0.03 -19.32 -2.32
CA GLY A 198 0.62 -18.26 -1.54
C GLY A 198 1.99 -17.82 -2.10
N GLU A 199 2.55 -18.56 -3.05
CA GLU A 199 3.77 -18.21 -3.79
C GLU A 199 3.44 -17.26 -4.97
N GLY A 200 4.42 -16.47 -5.45
CA GLY A 200 4.29 -15.64 -6.65
C GLY A 200 4.93 -14.25 -6.51
N LEU A 201 4.36 -13.26 -7.21
CA LEU A 201 4.61 -11.83 -7.00
C LEU A 201 3.54 -11.21 -6.07
N PRO A 202 3.85 -10.10 -5.37
CA PRO A 202 2.89 -9.40 -4.52
C PRO A 202 1.83 -8.60 -5.34
N PRO A 203 0.68 -8.22 -4.76
CA PRO A 203 0.30 -8.41 -3.35
C PRO A 203 -0.32 -9.77 -3.05
N TYR A 204 -0.05 -10.26 -1.85
CA TYR A 204 -0.71 -11.42 -1.25
C TYR A 204 -2.04 -11.02 -0.59
N GLU A 205 -2.93 -11.98 -0.35
CA GLU A 205 -4.20 -11.78 0.38
C GLU A 205 -5.07 -10.63 -0.21
N ALA A 206 -5.01 -10.41 -1.52
CA ALA A 206 -5.58 -9.26 -2.20
C ALA A 206 -6.94 -9.53 -2.87
N LEU A 207 -7.30 -10.79 -3.11
CA LEU A 207 -8.43 -11.18 -3.99
C LEU A 207 -9.66 -11.69 -3.24
N ASP A 208 -9.47 -12.18 -2.02
CA ASP A 208 -10.44 -12.96 -1.23
C ASP A 208 -10.53 -12.47 0.23
N ARG A 209 -9.95 -11.31 0.55
CA ARG A 209 -9.93 -10.73 1.91
C ARG A 209 -11.30 -10.62 2.58
N PHE A 210 -12.39 -10.41 1.82
CA PHE A 210 -13.75 -10.43 2.39
C PHE A 210 -14.18 -11.84 2.82
N GLU A 211 -13.94 -12.84 1.99
CA GLU A 211 -14.23 -14.24 2.27
C GLU A 211 -13.38 -14.75 3.45
N GLU A 212 -12.08 -14.43 3.48
CA GLU A 212 -11.17 -14.85 4.55
C GLU A 212 -11.40 -14.10 5.88
N GLU A 213 -11.33 -12.77 5.87
CA GLU A 213 -11.43 -11.98 7.10
C GLU A 213 -12.88 -11.88 7.58
N TRP A 214 -13.80 -11.40 6.76
CA TRP A 214 -15.16 -11.10 7.23
C TRP A 214 -15.98 -12.37 7.45
N LEU A 215 -16.08 -13.26 6.46
CA LEU A 215 -16.85 -14.51 6.60
C LEU A 215 -16.10 -15.55 7.43
N GLY A 216 -14.79 -15.71 7.20
CA GLY A 216 -13.93 -16.69 7.86
C GLY A 216 -13.61 -16.33 9.32
N ILE A 217 -12.91 -15.22 9.56
CA ILE A 217 -12.42 -14.82 10.89
C ILE A 217 -13.51 -14.13 11.72
N CYS A 218 -14.13 -13.08 11.20
CA CYS A 218 -15.08 -12.22 11.91
C CYS A 218 -16.51 -12.78 12.00
N ARG A 219 -16.80 -13.88 11.29
CA ARG A 219 -18.11 -14.57 11.26
C ARG A 219 -19.27 -13.66 10.84
N GLY A 220 -18.99 -12.72 9.94
CA GLY A 220 -19.98 -11.85 9.34
C GLY A 220 -20.87 -12.55 8.32
N GLU A 221 -21.83 -11.80 7.77
CA GLU A 221 -22.77 -12.28 6.76
C GLU A 221 -22.43 -11.79 5.35
N ASP A 222 -22.68 -12.64 4.35
CA ASP A 222 -22.53 -12.26 2.93
C ASP A 222 -23.79 -11.55 2.44
N THR A 223 -23.78 -10.22 2.53
CA THR A 223 -24.80 -9.34 1.95
C THR A 223 -24.13 -8.20 1.18
N PRO A 224 -24.78 -7.60 0.17
CA PRO A 224 -24.25 -6.43 -0.53
C PRO A 224 -23.91 -5.25 0.40
N LEU A 225 -24.69 -5.09 1.49
CA LEU A 225 -24.45 -4.06 2.49
C LEU A 225 -23.21 -4.37 3.35
N ALA A 226 -22.98 -5.64 3.69
CA ALA A 226 -21.79 -6.07 4.44
C ALA A 226 -20.53 -5.97 3.58
N ARG A 227 -20.59 -6.35 2.30
CA ARG A 227 -19.50 -6.12 1.33
C ARG A 227 -19.17 -4.63 1.23
N ALA A 228 -20.16 -3.77 1.01
CA ALA A 228 -19.95 -2.33 0.94
C ALA A 228 -19.32 -1.77 2.24
N ALA A 229 -19.80 -2.18 3.42
CA ALA A 229 -19.23 -1.73 4.69
C ALA A 229 -17.78 -2.21 4.91
N PHE A 230 -17.48 -3.46 4.54
CA PHE A 230 -16.14 -4.04 4.60
C PHE A 230 -15.17 -3.27 3.70
N PHE A 231 -15.48 -3.11 2.41
CA PHE A 231 -14.56 -2.46 1.47
C PHE A 231 -14.42 -0.95 1.72
N GLN A 232 -15.47 -0.28 2.21
CA GLN A 232 -15.35 1.11 2.67
C GLN A 232 -14.53 1.24 3.96
N LEU A 233 -14.50 0.25 4.87
CA LEU A 233 -13.53 0.28 5.98
C LEU A 233 -12.12 0.07 5.42
N THR A 234 -11.92 -1.04 4.70
CA THR A 234 -10.61 -1.49 4.20
C THR A 234 -9.88 -0.42 3.40
N SER A 235 -10.56 0.38 2.58
CA SER A 235 -9.91 1.40 1.72
C SER A 235 -9.84 2.81 2.33
N ARG A 236 -10.19 3.01 3.60
CA ARG A 236 -10.35 4.36 4.19
C ARG A 236 -9.98 4.50 5.67
N ASP A 237 -9.81 3.40 6.39
CA ASP A 237 -9.52 3.47 7.81
C ASP A 237 -8.06 3.86 8.10
N GLU A 238 -7.87 4.70 9.12
CA GLU A 238 -6.56 4.98 9.71
C GLU A 238 -6.50 4.23 11.05
N ASP A 239 -5.88 3.05 11.05
CA ASP A 239 -5.74 2.17 12.22
C ASP A 239 -7.07 1.85 12.93
N GLY A 240 -8.08 1.43 12.17
CA GLY A 240 -9.42 1.10 12.65
C GLY A 240 -10.31 2.30 12.96
N LEU A 241 -9.91 3.50 12.53
CA LEU A 241 -10.69 4.73 12.67
C LEU A 241 -11.17 5.21 11.31
N MET A 242 -12.49 5.23 11.12
CA MET A 242 -13.11 5.91 9.98
C MET A 242 -13.33 7.37 10.37
N VAL A 243 -12.45 8.22 9.87
CA VAL A 243 -12.35 9.64 10.24
C VAL A 243 -12.98 10.50 9.12
N PRO A 244 -14.19 11.06 9.33
CA PRO A 244 -14.84 11.90 8.34
C PRO A 244 -13.95 13.06 7.87
N PHE A 245 -14.08 13.44 6.60
CA PHE A 245 -13.29 14.47 5.91
C PHE A 245 -11.80 14.11 5.71
N TYR A 246 -11.13 13.48 6.68
CA TYR A 246 -9.76 12.99 6.50
C TYR A 246 -9.68 11.94 5.38
N ASP A 247 -10.56 10.96 5.37
CA ASP A 247 -10.61 9.87 4.37
C ASP A 247 -11.04 10.30 2.95
N MET A 248 -11.15 11.60 2.70
CA MET A 248 -11.42 12.19 1.39
C MET A 248 -10.19 12.81 0.73
N HIS A 249 -9.05 12.84 1.42
CA HIS A 249 -7.77 13.32 0.87
C HIS A 249 -7.12 12.20 0.07
N ASN A 250 -6.57 12.51 -1.09
CA ASN A 250 -5.86 11.52 -1.88
C ASN A 250 -4.43 11.32 -1.37
N HIS A 251 -3.87 10.17 -1.77
CA HIS A 251 -2.53 9.73 -1.46
C HIS A 251 -1.43 10.42 -2.31
N SER A 252 -0.31 10.80 -1.70
CA SER A 252 0.99 10.84 -2.38
C SER A 252 2.16 10.77 -1.39
N ASN A 253 3.22 10.06 -1.77
CA ASN A 253 4.53 10.08 -1.11
C ASN A 253 5.52 11.07 -1.75
N ASP A 254 5.19 11.69 -2.88
CA ASP A 254 6.05 12.69 -3.54
C ASP A 254 6.26 13.89 -2.60
N PRO A 255 7.48 14.20 -2.15
CA PRO A 255 7.75 15.29 -1.20
C PRO A 255 7.40 16.68 -1.76
N LYS A 256 7.26 16.83 -3.08
CA LYS A 256 6.82 18.08 -3.72
C LYS A 256 5.28 18.22 -3.68
N LYS A 257 4.53 17.10 -3.59
CA LYS A 257 3.06 17.08 -3.55
C LYS A 257 2.49 16.93 -2.14
N LEU A 258 3.11 16.11 -1.29
CA LEU A 258 2.64 15.94 0.07
C LEU A 258 2.71 17.28 0.81
N ASN A 259 1.61 17.63 1.47
CA ASN A 259 1.44 18.95 2.07
C ASN A 259 0.66 18.95 3.39
N THR A 260 0.18 17.79 3.86
CA THR A 260 -0.40 17.66 5.19
C THR A 260 0.04 16.41 5.94
N ILE A 261 -0.05 16.48 7.27
CA ILE A 261 0.29 15.37 8.17
C ILE A 261 -0.80 15.17 9.23
N PRO A 262 -1.37 13.95 9.35
CA PRO A 262 -2.34 13.63 10.38
C PRO A 262 -1.67 13.18 11.68
N ALA A 263 -2.25 13.59 12.80
CA ALA A 263 -1.92 13.18 14.15
C ALA A 263 -3.12 12.51 14.81
N LYS A 264 -2.98 11.21 15.08
CA LYS A 264 -4.01 10.37 15.72
C LYS A 264 -4.16 10.68 17.22
N PRO A 265 -5.35 10.54 17.80
CA PRO A 265 -5.56 10.77 19.23
C PRO A 265 -4.97 9.63 20.09
N LYS A 266 -3.84 9.87 20.78
CA LYS A 266 -3.22 8.88 21.70
C LYS A 266 -4.13 8.47 22.89
N LYS A 267 -5.28 9.12 23.08
CA LYS A 267 -6.29 8.84 24.13
C LYS A 267 -7.70 9.06 23.60
N LYS A 268 -8.66 8.22 24.02
CA LYS A 268 -10.10 8.46 23.81
C LYS A 268 -10.48 9.86 24.30
N SER A 269 -11.49 10.48 23.68
CA SER A 269 -11.93 11.88 23.81
C SER A 269 -11.01 12.97 23.25
N LYS A 270 -9.81 12.65 22.76
CA LYS A 270 -9.01 13.61 21.98
C LYS A 270 -9.46 13.60 20.51
N PRO A 271 -9.47 14.76 19.83
CA PRO A 271 -9.77 14.81 18.41
C PRO A 271 -8.64 14.18 17.61
N PHE A 272 -8.98 13.66 16.43
CA PHE A 272 -8.02 13.49 15.35
C PHE A 272 -7.72 14.86 14.75
N THR A 273 -6.46 15.17 14.44
CA THR A 273 -6.08 16.48 13.88
C THR A 273 -5.16 16.31 12.69
N MET A 274 -5.21 17.25 11.75
CA MET A 274 -4.29 17.28 10.60
C MET A 274 -3.80 18.70 10.36
N ARG A 275 -2.52 18.85 10.04
CA ARG A 275 -1.87 20.14 9.80
C ARG A 275 -1.21 20.20 8.44
N ALA A 276 -1.03 21.41 7.92
CA ALA A 276 -0.16 21.67 6.79
C ALA A 276 1.33 21.52 7.20
N ILE A 277 2.14 20.89 6.36
CA ILE A 277 3.62 20.77 6.54
C ILE A 277 4.41 21.72 5.64
N ARG A 278 3.69 22.55 4.87
CA ARG A 278 4.16 23.66 4.04
C ARG A 278 2.96 24.51 3.64
N ASP A 279 3.19 25.69 3.10
CA ASP A 279 2.14 26.48 2.45
C ASP A 279 1.44 25.66 1.35
N ILE A 280 0.11 25.77 1.28
CA ILE A 280 -0.76 25.10 0.30
C ILE A 280 -1.50 26.16 -0.51
N ALA A 281 -1.21 26.25 -1.81
CA ALA A 281 -1.67 27.35 -2.64
C ALA A 281 -3.18 27.28 -2.96
N PRO A 282 -3.86 28.42 -3.21
CA PRO A 282 -5.25 28.42 -3.66
C PRO A 282 -5.48 27.58 -4.94
N GLY A 283 -6.41 26.62 -4.87
CA GLY A 283 -6.68 25.66 -5.94
C GLY A 283 -5.82 24.39 -5.91
N GLU A 284 -4.79 24.32 -5.08
CA GLU A 284 -3.98 23.11 -4.87
C GLU A 284 -4.80 22.02 -4.15
N GLN A 285 -4.45 20.76 -4.39
CA GLN A 285 -5.04 19.63 -3.67
C GLN A 285 -4.39 19.47 -2.29
N ILE A 286 -5.19 19.23 -1.26
CA ILE A 286 -4.72 18.85 0.07
C ILE A 286 -4.48 17.33 0.04
N ILE A 287 -3.23 16.92 0.27
CA ILE A 287 -2.74 15.55 0.06
C ILE A 287 -2.16 15.01 1.36
N ILE A 288 -2.43 13.73 1.63
CA ILE A 288 -1.88 12.95 2.74
C ILE A 288 -1.05 11.79 2.19
N SER A 289 -0.25 11.16 3.05
CA SER A 289 0.29 9.82 2.78
C SER A 289 -0.55 8.78 3.53
N TYR A 290 -0.79 7.65 2.86
CA TYR A 290 -1.50 6.48 3.39
C TYR A 290 -0.50 5.47 3.96
N ASN A 291 0.69 5.42 3.33
CA ASN A 291 1.82 4.63 3.74
C ASN A 291 3.04 5.53 4.09
N ARG A 292 3.19 5.88 5.37
CA ARG A 292 4.32 6.65 5.93
C ARG A 292 5.36 5.72 6.57
N CYS A 293 6.58 6.21 6.78
CA CYS A 293 7.59 5.52 7.60
C CYS A 293 8.11 4.16 7.09
N HIS A 294 7.83 3.80 5.83
CA HIS A 294 8.52 2.70 5.14
C HIS A 294 9.93 3.11 4.69
N GLY A 295 10.68 2.17 4.10
CA GLY A 295 12.07 2.36 3.65
C GLY A 295 12.30 3.61 2.79
N CYS A 296 11.27 4.05 2.07
CA CYS A 296 11.34 5.11 1.08
C CYS A 296 10.68 6.41 1.56
N TRP A 297 10.29 6.49 2.83
CA TRP A 297 9.84 7.74 3.43
C TRP A 297 10.94 8.81 3.32
N PHE A 298 10.55 10.03 2.95
CA PHE A 298 11.51 11.09 2.63
C PHE A 298 11.94 11.91 3.86
N ASP A 299 11.10 11.97 4.89
CA ASP A 299 11.35 12.70 6.12
C ASP A 299 11.88 11.75 7.20
N ILE A 300 13.21 11.60 7.23
CA ILE A 300 13.93 10.77 8.21
C ILE A 300 13.88 11.34 9.64
N GLU A 301 13.44 12.58 9.82
CA GLU A 301 13.27 13.22 11.13
C GLU A 301 11.83 13.04 11.68
N TYR A 302 10.92 12.42 10.91
CA TYR A 302 9.53 12.22 11.32
C TYR A 302 9.41 11.16 12.43
N GLU A 303 9.21 11.61 13.67
CA GLU A 303 9.17 10.74 14.86
C GLU A 303 7.84 9.98 15.08
N ASP A 304 6.70 10.42 14.52
CA ASP A 304 5.37 9.80 14.79
C ASP A 304 5.07 8.59 13.89
N CYS A 305 6.10 7.76 13.68
CA CYS A 305 6.03 6.45 13.01
C CYS A 305 5.37 5.35 13.87
N GLU A 306 4.51 5.72 14.82
CA GLU A 306 3.71 4.81 15.64
C GLU A 306 2.44 4.29 14.91
N THR A 307 2.36 4.43 13.57
CA THR A 307 1.22 4.02 12.74
C THR A 307 1.55 2.75 11.94
N LYS A 308 0.55 1.92 11.60
CA LYS A 308 0.77 0.75 10.72
C LYS A 308 0.87 1.10 9.23
N SER A 309 1.08 2.36 8.90
CA SER A 309 1.16 2.88 7.54
C SER A 309 2.47 2.46 6.82
N PHE A 310 3.12 1.34 7.12
CA PHE A 310 4.42 0.99 6.52
C PHE A 310 4.32 0.08 5.27
N GLY A 311 3.12 -0.08 4.71
CA GLY A 311 2.90 -0.93 3.53
C GLY A 311 3.58 -0.41 2.25
N GLY A 312 3.97 -1.35 1.38
CA GLY A 312 4.55 -1.04 0.07
C GLY A 312 3.51 -0.62 -0.98
N THR A 313 4.00 -0.41 -2.20
CA THR A 313 3.19 -0.11 -3.38
C THR A 313 2.21 -1.25 -3.70
N ASP A 314 2.62 -2.49 -3.42
CA ASP A 314 1.79 -3.69 -3.50
C ASP A 314 0.63 -3.65 -2.48
N PHE A 315 0.92 -3.27 -1.24
CA PHE A 315 -0.08 -3.12 -0.20
C PHE A 315 -1.10 -2.03 -0.56
N LEU A 316 -0.63 -0.88 -1.06
CA LEU A 316 -1.52 0.18 -1.53
C LEU A 316 -2.44 -0.30 -2.66
N PHE A 317 -1.91 -1.04 -3.63
CA PHE A 317 -2.69 -1.65 -4.69
C PHE A 317 -3.72 -2.65 -4.15
N SER A 318 -3.34 -3.49 -3.17
CA SER A 318 -4.22 -4.47 -2.53
C SER A 318 -5.37 -3.86 -1.73
N GLN A 319 -5.14 -2.70 -1.10
CA GLN A 319 -6.06 -2.08 -0.14
C GLN A 319 -6.91 -0.96 -0.75
N PHE A 320 -6.32 -0.16 -1.65
CA PHE A 320 -6.94 1.04 -2.21
C PHE A 320 -7.18 0.97 -3.72
N GLY A 321 -6.65 -0.05 -4.42
CA GLY A 321 -6.89 -0.27 -5.85
C GLY A 321 -6.15 0.69 -6.78
N PHE A 322 -5.03 1.29 -6.35
CA PHE A 322 -4.19 2.15 -7.19
C PHE A 322 -2.70 1.84 -7.00
N VAL A 323 -1.88 2.27 -7.96
CA VAL A 323 -0.41 2.25 -7.85
C VAL A 323 0.06 3.66 -7.51
N GLU A 324 0.85 3.82 -6.46
CA GLU A 324 1.36 5.14 -6.07
C GLU A 324 2.32 5.74 -7.11
N ASP A 325 2.37 7.08 -7.15
CA ASP A 325 3.46 7.81 -7.82
C ASP A 325 4.72 7.77 -6.95
N TYR A 326 5.86 8.20 -7.49
CA TYR A 326 7.16 8.03 -6.84
C TYR A 326 7.30 8.91 -5.56
N PRO A 327 8.02 8.45 -4.52
CA PRO A 327 8.73 7.17 -4.42
C PRO A 327 7.80 5.97 -4.20
N GLN A 328 8.17 4.83 -4.80
CA GLN A 328 7.52 3.54 -4.62
C GLN A 328 8.37 2.64 -3.71
N ASN A 329 7.72 1.83 -2.88
CA ASN A 329 8.34 0.89 -1.96
C ASN A 329 7.94 -0.54 -2.32
N TRP A 330 8.89 -1.37 -2.74
CA TRP A 330 8.63 -2.72 -3.21
C TRP A 330 9.14 -3.78 -2.24
N PHE A 331 8.31 -4.81 -2.02
CA PHE A 331 8.60 -5.96 -1.18
C PHE A 331 8.30 -7.24 -1.97
N ILE A 332 9.35 -7.95 -2.41
CA ILE A 332 9.25 -9.12 -3.29
C ILE A 332 9.90 -10.32 -2.58
N PRO A 333 9.11 -11.13 -1.84
CA PRO A 333 9.60 -12.36 -1.25
C PRO A 333 9.87 -13.41 -2.34
N GLN A 334 10.85 -14.27 -2.09
CA GLN A 334 11.30 -15.34 -2.97
C GLN A 334 11.15 -16.68 -2.26
N TYR A 335 10.71 -17.70 -2.99
CA TYR A 335 10.42 -19.03 -2.44
C TYR A 335 11.19 -20.11 -3.19
N GLU A 336 11.68 -21.10 -2.46
CA GLU A 336 12.21 -22.36 -2.99
C GLU A 336 11.10 -23.21 -3.64
N GLU A 337 11.46 -24.24 -4.41
CA GLU A 337 10.50 -25.20 -5.03
C GLU A 337 9.59 -25.94 -4.02
N ASP A 338 9.89 -25.88 -2.71
CA ASP A 338 9.09 -26.48 -1.64
C ASP A 338 8.23 -25.48 -0.83
N GLY A 339 8.16 -24.22 -1.29
CA GLY A 339 7.40 -23.14 -0.66
C GLY A 339 8.11 -22.51 0.55
N THR A 340 9.35 -22.91 0.86
CA THR A 340 10.15 -22.24 1.90
C THR A 340 10.60 -20.86 1.42
N LEU A 341 10.36 -19.82 2.23
CA LEU A 341 10.89 -18.48 1.97
C LEU A 341 12.43 -18.53 1.93
N PHE A 342 12.99 -18.21 0.78
CA PHE A 342 14.42 -18.12 0.52
C PHE A 342 14.97 -16.76 0.96
N ASP A 343 14.33 -15.68 0.48
CA ASP A 343 14.80 -14.30 0.66
C ASP A 343 13.67 -13.28 0.48
N GLU A 344 13.91 -12.01 0.80
CA GLU A 344 12.95 -10.91 0.74
C GLU A 344 13.58 -9.65 0.12
N ILE A 345 13.47 -9.47 -1.20
CA ILE A 345 13.99 -8.24 -1.82
C ILE A 345 13.12 -7.04 -1.40
N ARG A 346 13.74 -6.08 -0.72
CA ARG A 346 13.16 -4.77 -0.38
C ARG A 346 13.91 -3.69 -1.12
N PHE A 347 13.20 -2.78 -1.80
CA PHE A 347 13.85 -1.65 -2.48
C PHE A 347 12.94 -0.45 -2.70
N CYS A 348 13.59 0.71 -2.77
CA CYS A 348 12.97 2.00 -3.00
C CYS A 348 13.22 2.50 -4.40
N LEU A 349 12.16 2.66 -5.19
CA LEU A 349 12.22 3.16 -6.55
C LEU A 349 11.79 4.63 -6.57
N ASP A 350 12.63 5.49 -7.12
CA ASP A 350 12.47 6.95 -7.03
C ASP A 350 12.75 7.64 -8.38
N ARG A 351 12.51 8.96 -8.45
CA ARG A 351 12.78 9.79 -9.63
C ARG A 351 13.66 10.97 -9.32
N ASP A 352 14.68 11.18 -10.15
CA ASP A 352 15.52 12.37 -10.06
C ASP A 352 14.80 13.63 -10.57
N ASP A 353 15.44 14.81 -10.47
CA ASP A 353 14.85 16.07 -10.94
C ASP A 353 14.66 16.16 -12.47
N LYS A 354 15.20 15.22 -13.26
CA LYS A 354 14.92 15.06 -14.69
C LYS A 354 13.75 14.10 -14.96
N GLY A 355 13.32 13.33 -13.95
CA GLY A 355 12.37 12.24 -14.06
C GLY A 355 13.00 10.91 -14.48
N GLU A 356 14.33 10.79 -14.40
CA GLU A 356 15.04 9.52 -14.61
C GLU A 356 14.83 8.62 -13.39
N LEU A 357 14.53 7.34 -13.62
CA LEU A 357 14.27 6.34 -12.58
C LEU A 357 15.58 5.81 -12.00
N PHE A 358 15.60 5.60 -10.69
CA PHE A 358 16.71 4.92 -10.01
C PHE A 358 16.21 4.17 -8.77
N VAL A 359 16.92 3.12 -8.35
CA VAL A 359 16.73 2.57 -7.01
C VAL A 359 17.51 3.45 -6.04
N ARG A 360 16.80 4.12 -5.12
CA ARG A 360 17.39 4.97 -4.08
C ARG A 360 18.14 4.14 -3.05
N ARG A 361 17.60 2.99 -2.67
CA ARG A 361 18.19 2.05 -1.72
C ARG A 361 17.59 0.65 -1.84
N PHE A 362 18.33 -0.33 -1.34
CA PHE A 362 17.81 -1.66 -1.00
C PHE A 362 17.59 -1.75 0.53
N GLY A 363 16.90 -2.81 0.98
CA GLY A 363 16.64 -3.11 2.38
C GLY A 363 15.53 -2.29 3.04
N ASP A 364 15.43 -2.40 4.37
CA ASP A 364 14.46 -1.68 5.20
C ASP A 364 15.10 -0.52 6.00
N ASN A 365 14.32 0.24 6.75
CA ASN A 365 14.82 1.41 7.50
C ASN A 365 15.87 1.10 8.59
N TYR A 366 16.13 -0.16 8.89
CA TYR A 366 16.98 -0.60 9.99
C TYR A 366 18.22 -1.39 9.56
N SER A 367 18.32 -1.77 8.28
CA SER A 367 19.50 -2.44 7.73
C SER A 367 20.52 -1.50 7.10
N ASP A 368 21.77 -1.98 7.03
CA ASP A 368 22.86 -1.31 6.31
C ASP A 368 22.65 -1.52 4.80
N GLU A 369 22.53 -0.43 4.03
CA GLU A 369 22.34 -0.46 2.57
C GLU A 369 23.44 -1.27 1.85
N ALA A 370 24.62 -1.38 2.46
CA ALA A 370 25.73 -2.19 1.96
C ALA A 370 25.48 -3.71 2.02
N GLU A 371 24.75 -4.17 3.04
CA GLU A 371 24.46 -5.60 3.30
C GLU A 371 23.22 -6.09 2.53
N GLU A 372 22.41 -5.17 2.02
CA GLU A 372 21.09 -5.40 1.40
C GLU A 372 21.12 -5.43 -0.14
N ILE A 373 22.31 -5.34 -0.75
CA ILE A 373 22.44 -5.41 -2.21
C ILE A 373 22.09 -6.83 -2.67
N PRO A 374 21.10 -7.02 -3.58
CA PRO A 374 20.65 -8.34 -4.00
C PRO A 374 21.79 -9.24 -4.52
N PHE A 375 21.74 -10.51 -4.13
CA PHE A 375 22.61 -11.57 -4.62
C PHE A 375 22.34 -11.90 -6.09
N ASP A 376 23.29 -12.58 -6.75
CA ASP A 376 23.16 -13.00 -8.15
C ASP A 376 21.88 -13.83 -8.39
N ASP A 377 21.54 -14.73 -7.46
CA ASP A 377 20.32 -15.56 -7.52
C ASP A 377 19.04 -14.70 -7.46
N ASN A 378 19.04 -13.63 -6.65
CA ASN A 378 17.91 -12.70 -6.61
C ASN A 378 17.75 -11.97 -7.96
N VAL A 379 18.86 -11.56 -8.57
CA VAL A 379 18.88 -10.86 -9.87
C VAL A 379 18.45 -11.79 -11.01
N GLU A 380 18.81 -13.08 -10.97
CA GLU A 380 18.33 -14.09 -11.92
C GLU A 380 16.81 -14.29 -11.79
N PHE A 381 16.28 -14.42 -10.57
CA PHE A 381 14.83 -14.45 -10.32
C PHE A 381 14.10 -13.23 -10.90
N LEU A 382 14.59 -12.02 -10.64
CA LEU A 382 13.98 -10.78 -11.18
C LEU A 382 13.95 -10.78 -12.72
N LYS A 383 14.98 -11.30 -13.38
CA LYS A 383 15.06 -11.39 -14.85
C LYS A 383 14.07 -12.40 -15.42
N ASP A 384 13.94 -13.57 -14.79
CA ASP A 384 12.98 -14.59 -15.20
C ASP A 384 11.53 -14.09 -15.03
N GLU A 385 11.23 -13.38 -13.94
CA GLU A 385 9.91 -12.77 -13.72
C GLU A 385 9.61 -11.63 -14.69
N LEU A 386 10.61 -10.81 -15.07
CA LEU A 386 10.47 -9.82 -16.13
C LEU A 386 10.14 -10.45 -17.48
N ASP A 387 10.89 -11.48 -17.90
CA ASP A 387 10.64 -12.20 -19.15
C ASP A 387 9.28 -12.91 -19.14
N ARG A 388 8.88 -13.52 -18.02
CA ARG A 388 7.54 -14.11 -17.81
C ARG A 388 6.44 -13.07 -18.01
N MET A 389 6.53 -11.92 -17.34
CA MET A 389 5.52 -10.86 -17.44
C MET A 389 5.46 -10.22 -18.84
N LEU A 390 6.60 -10.00 -19.51
CA LEU A 390 6.62 -9.46 -20.88
C LEU A 390 5.98 -10.44 -21.88
N LYS A 391 6.19 -11.75 -21.71
CA LYS A 391 5.49 -12.79 -22.50
C LYS A 391 3.99 -12.83 -22.23
N LEU A 392 3.57 -12.65 -20.97
CA LEU A 392 2.16 -12.55 -20.61
C LEU A 392 1.51 -11.29 -21.21
N GLU A 393 2.21 -10.15 -21.18
CA GLU A 393 1.74 -8.90 -21.77
C GLU A 393 1.51 -9.05 -23.28
N GLN A 394 2.50 -9.55 -24.01
CA GLN A 394 2.39 -9.82 -25.46
C GLN A 394 1.21 -10.76 -25.80
N LYS A 395 0.95 -11.74 -24.93
CA LYS A 395 -0.11 -12.74 -25.13
C LYS A 395 -1.50 -12.20 -24.82
N PHE A 396 -1.66 -11.43 -23.75
CA PHE A 396 -2.97 -11.10 -23.19
C PHE A 396 -3.39 -9.64 -23.37
N LYS A 397 -2.48 -8.66 -23.41
CA LYS A 397 -2.83 -7.21 -23.43
C LYS A 397 -3.63 -6.74 -24.66
N ASN A 398 -3.77 -7.58 -25.69
CA ASN A 398 -4.58 -7.33 -26.87
C ASN A 398 -5.66 -8.42 -27.11
N ASP A 399 -5.98 -9.23 -26.10
CA ASP A 399 -7.03 -10.25 -26.16
C ASP A 399 -8.41 -9.58 -26.04
N GLU A 400 -9.07 -9.38 -27.18
CA GLU A 400 -10.38 -8.73 -27.23
C GLU A 400 -11.47 -9.42 -26.38
N GLU A 401 -11.42 -10.75 -26.22
CA GLU A 401 -12.45 -11.48 -25.48
C GLU A 401 -12.21 -11.35 -23.97
N LEU A 402 -10.95 -11.33 -23.55
CA LEU A 402 -10.58 -11.02 -22.17
C LEU A 402 -10.91 -9.57 -21.80
N ILE A 403 -10.62 -8.60 -22.68
CA ILE A 403 -11.00 -7.19 -22.51
C ILE A 403 -12.52 -7.03 -22.31
N LYS A 404 -13.34 -7.75 -23.08
CA LYS A 404 -14.82 -7.72 -22.97
C LYS A 404 -15.35 -8.43 -21.71
N SER A 405 -14.53 -9.22 -21.02
CA SER A 405 -14.98 -10.06 -19.89
C SER A 405 -14.99 -9.36 -18.53
N MET A 406 -14.38 -8.18 -18.43
CA MET A 406 -14.26 -7.39 -17.20
C MET A 406 -14.53 -5.88 -17.47
N PRO A 407 -14.85 -5.07 -16.44
CA PRO A 407 -14.88 -3.62 -16.56
C PRO A 407 -13.54 -3.03 -17.03
N SER A 408 -13.59 -1.96 -17.82
CA SER A 408 -12.38 -1.32 -18.35
C SER A 408 -11.44 -0.81 -17.27
N TYR A 409 -11.96 -0.35 -16.12
CA TYR A 409 -11.10 0.11 -15.03
C TYR A 409 -10.33 -1.05 -14.36
N GLU A 410 -10.89 -2.27 -14.27
CA GLU A 410 -10.16 -3.46 -13.76
C GLU A 410 -9.00 -3.78 -14.71
N TRP A 411 -9.29 -3.75 -16.01
CA TRP A 411 -8.31 -3.94 -17.08
C TRP A 411 -7.18 -2.89 -17.06
N ASP A 412 -7.52 -1.61 -17.01
CA ASP A 412 -6.52 -0.53 -17.01
C ASP A 412 -5.68 -0.56 -15.72
N THR A 413 -6.30 -0.87 -14.58
CA THR A 413 -5.64 -0.95 -13.28
C THR A 413 -4.71 -2.16 -13.16
N VAL A 414 -5.11 -3.34 -13.65
CA VAL A 414 -4.25 -4.54 -13.62
C VAL A 414 -3.01 -4.39 -14.50
N TRP A 415 -3.13 -3.78 -15.69
CA TRP A 415 -1.98 -3.49 -16.54
C TRP A 415 -1.14 -2.32 -16.05
N THR A 416 -1.72 -1.37 -15.31
CA THR A 416 -0.95 -0.32 -14.63
C THR A 416 -0.06 -0.92 -13.54
N TYR A 417 -0.56 -1.89 -12.76
CA TYR A 417 0.23 -2.59 -11.76
C TYR A 417 1.29 -3.51 -12.36
N GLN A 418 0.97 -4.27 -13.42
CA GLN A 418 1.97 -5.04 -14.17
C GLN A 418 3.08 -4.14 -14.73
N LYS A 419 2.75 -2.98 -15.30
CA LYS A 419 3.77 -2.04 -15.78
C LYS A 419 4.65 -1.55 -14.63
N ALA A 420 4.07 -1.24 -13.47
CA ALA A 420 4.83 -0.80 -12.30
C ALA A 420 5.80 -1.88 -11.80
N LEU A 421 5.36 -3.14 -11.68
CA LEU A 421 6.22 -4.29 -11.35
C LEU A 421 7.36 -4.47 -12.37
N VAL A 422 7.06 -4.42 -13.67
CA VAL A 422 8.09 -4.49 -14.73
C VAL A 422 9.11 -3.35 -14.60
N THR A 423 8.64 -2.11 -14.43
CA THR A 423 9.53 -0.94 -14.27
C THR A 423 10.39 -1.06 -13.01
N ALA A 424 9.81 -1.46 -11.88
CA ALA A 424 10.52 -1.62 -10.62
C ALA A 424 11.61 -2.69 -10.69
N MET A 425 11.27 -3.90 -11.15
CA MET A 425 12.23 -4.99 -11.24
C MET A 425 13.31 -4.76 -12.29
N SER A 426 12.97 -4.13 -13.44
CA SER A 426 13.99 -3.77 -14.45
C SER A 426 14.97 -2.73 -13.93
N THR A 427 14.50 -1.68 -13.26
CA THR A 427 15.37 -0.67 -12.65
C THR A 427 16.24 -1.27 -11.53
N ALA A 428 15.71 -2.21 -10.73
CA ALA A 428 16.49 -2.92 -9.73
C ALA A 428 17.61 -3.77 -10.34
N VAL A 429 17.30 -4.56 -11.38
CA VAL A 429 18.30 -5.35 -12.12
C VAL A 429 19.37 -4.45 -12.73
N GLU A 430 18.99 -3.38 -13.45
CA GLU A 430 19.95 -2.45 -14.05
C GLU A 430 20.83 -1.75 -13.00
N THR A 431 20.27 -1.43 -11.83
CA THR A 431 21.04 -0.81 -10.74
C THR A 431 22.11 -1.77 -10.22
N VAL A 432 21.77 -3.04 -9.98
CA VAL A 432 22.75 -4.05 -9.50
C VAL A 432 23.81 -4.36 -10.56
N GLU A 433 23.43 -4.47 -11.84
CA GLU A 433 24.38 -4.71 -12.94
C GLU A 433 25.37 -3.57 -13.18
N GLN A 434 25.02 -2.34 -12.77
CA GLN A 434 25.89 -1.16 -12.85
C GLN A 434 26.79 -0.98 -11.62
N MET A 435 26.56 -1.72 -10.52
CA MET A 435 27.42 -1.66 -9.34
C MET A 435 28.80 -2.29 -9.60
N PRO A 436 29.87 -1.78 -8.96
CA PRO A 436 31.16 -2.47 -8.96
C PRO A 436 31.03 -3.86 -8.30
N PRO A 437 31.88 -4.83 -8.69
CA PRO A 437 31.88 -6.17 -8.10
C PRO A 437 32.17 -6.10 -6.60
N PRO A 438 31.69 -7.05 -5.78
CA PRO A 438 31.84 -7.01 -4.31
C PRO A 438 33.28 -6.84 -3.82
N GLU A 439 34.28 -7.34 -4.56
CA GLU A 439 35.72 -7.17 -4.24
C GLU A 439 36.23 -5.72 -4.38
N GLU A 440 35.54 -4.87 -5.15
CA GLU A 440 35.88 -3.46 -5.38
C GLU A 440 34.97 -2.49 -4.60
N ARG A 441 33.96 -3.00 -3.89
CA ARG A 441 33.12 -2.20 -3.00
C ARG A 441 33.94 -1.86 -1.74
N ASP A 442 34.36 -0.60 -1.64
CA ASP A 442 35.00 -0.06 -0.43
C ASP A 442 33.95 0.11 0.67
N PHE A 443 33.57 -1.03 1.27
CA PHE A 443 32.83 -1.11 2.53
C PHE A 443 33.76 -0.61 3.64
N GLY A 444 33.98 0.71 3.65
CA GLY A 444 35.11 1.35 4.31
C GLY A 444 35.24 0.87 5.74
N SER A 445 36.24 0.01 5.99
CA SER A 445 36.26 -0.79 7.20
C SER A 445 36.41 0.13 8.41
N SER A 446 35.31 0.36 9.10
CA SER A 446 35.21 1.16 10.33
C SER A 446 35.92 0.41 11.46
N SER A 447 37.24 0.41 11.39
CA SER A 447 38.15 -0.19 12.37
C SER A 447 38.35 0.71 13.61
N ASP A 448 37.47 1.71 13.77
CA ASP A 448 37.56 2.81 14.73
C ASP A 448 36.49 2.72 15.86
N ASP A 449 36.16 1.52 16.36
CA ASP A 449 35.49 1.39 17.69
C ASP A 449 36.04 0.24 18.56
N ASP A 450 37.38 0.09 18.58
CA ASP A 450 38.10 -0.79 19.53
C ASP A 450 38.25 -0.12 20.92
N SER A 451 37.25 0.68 21.35
CA SER A 451 37.38 1.56 22.53
C SER A 451 36.10 1.81 23.36
N ARG A 452 35.24 0.79 23.48
CA ARG A 452 34.06 0.82 24.39
C ARG A 452 34.07 -0.19 25.55
N ASP A 453 35.25 -0.55 26.03
CA ASP A 453 35.47 -1.20 27.33
C ASP A 453 35.23 -0.24 28.53
N HIS A 454 34.01 0.28 28.72
CA HIS A 454 33.65 0.92 30.00
C HIS A 454 32.15 1.03 30.32
N TYR A 455 31.38 -0.06 30.16
CA TYR A 455 30.14 -0.21 30.93
C TYR A 455 30.46 -0.70 32.35
N ASP A 456 30.69 0.26 33.24
CA ASP A 456 30.91 0.05 34.67
C ASP A 456 29.65 -0.52 35.32
N SER A 457 29.72 -1.78 35.77
CA SER A 457 28.59 -2.53 36.30
C SER A 457 28.14 -1.96 37.65
N ARG A 458 27.14 -1.07 37.62
CA ARG A 458 26.41 -0.65 38.81
C ARG A 458 25.42 -1.73 39.23
N ASP A 459 25.78 -2.45 40.29
CA ASP A 459 24.84 -3.14 41.17
C ASP A 459 23.67 -2.22 41.51
N HIS A 460 22.49 -2.53 40.97
CA HIS A 460 21.24 -2.15 41.62
C HIS A 460 20.80 -3.31 42.49
N SER A 461 21.17 -3.20 43.77
CA SER A 461 20.77 -4.12 44.82
C SER A 461 19.25 -4.16 44.95
N GLU A 462 18.75 -5.39 45.05
CA GLU A 462 17.39 -5.70 45.48
C GLU A 462 17.20 -5.19 46.92
N ASP A 463 16.29 -4.25 47.13
CA ASP A 463 15.74 -3.95 48.46
C ASP A 463 14.23 -4.20 48.42
N ASP A 464 13.84 -5.41 48.83
CA ASP A 464 12.47 -5.78 49.19
C ASP A 464 12.00 -4.91 50.38
N GLU A 465 11.02 -4.03 50.18
CA GLU A 465 10.13 -3.60 51.27
C GLU A 465 8.67 -3.89 50.93
N SER A 466 8.22 -5.05 51.42
CA SER A 466 6.81 -5.41 51.51
C SER A 466 6.09 -4.51 52.52
N SER A 467 5.22 -3.62 52.06
CA SER A 467 4.21 -2.97 52.90
C SER A 467 2.81 -3.50 52.55
N SER A 468 2.40 -4.56 53.25
CA SER A 468 1.00 -4.92 53.41
C SER A 468 0.31 -3.87 54.28
N ASP A 469 -0.74 -3.22 53.79
CA ASP A 469 -1.67 -2.46 54.64
C ASP A 469 -3.11 -2.86 54.33
N ASP A 470 -3.70 -3.61 55.26
CA ASP A 470 -5.08 -4.09 55.20
C ASP A 470 -6.04 -2.95 55.59
N GLY A 471 -6.69 -2.35 54.58
CA GLY A 471 -7.57 -1.19 54.72
C GLY A 471 -9.05 -1.46 54.50
N ASP A 472 -9.64 -2.39 55.27
CA ASP A 472 -11.10 -2.60 55.31
C ASP A 472 -11.81 -1.41 55.98
N SER A 473 -12.72 -0.74 55.27
CA SER A 473 -14.06 -0.40 55.80
C SER A 473 -14.94 0.39 54.82
N THR A 474 -16.09 -0.19 54.49
CA THR A 474 -17.42 0.43 54.32
C THR A 474 -17.56 1.96 54.30
N HIS A 475 -18.24 2.52 53.29
CA HIS A 475 -19.47 3.30 53.54
C HIS A 475 -20.39 3.46 52.32
N ASP A 476 -21.70 3.33 52.57
CA ASP A 476 -22.81 3.56 51.62
C ASP A 476 -23.17 5.05 51.42
N GLU A 477 -24.07 5.31 50.46
CA GLU A 477 -24.94 6.50 50.25
C GLU A 477 -24.22 7.82 49.85
N LEU A 478 -24.44 8.36 48.64
CA LEU A 478 -25.72 8.76 48.03
C LEU A 478 -25.70 8.80 46.49
#